data_AF-A0A0S3T4A9-F1
#
_entry.id   AF-A0A0S3T4A9-F1
#
_cell.length_a   1.000
_cell.length_b   1.000
_cell.length_c   1.000
_cell.angle_alpha   90.00
_cell.angle_beta   90.00
_cell.angle_gamma   90.00
#
_symmetry.space_group_name_H-M   'P 1'
#
loop_
_entity.id
_entity.type
_entity.pdbx_description
1 polymer ?
#
loop_
_entity_poly.entity_id
_entity_poly.type
_entity_poly.pdbx_seq_one_letter_code
_entity_poly.pdbx_strand_id
1 'polypeptide(L)'
;MGTDKPNRVDLVISTTSLIRVLLFAASKDGSLSDELRQASSDLLLQSEVPYAPLRAAWMASDPSTRPEFFWAPVSSSPALIPERRVKN
;
A
#
# COMPACT_ATOMS: atom_id res chain seq x y z
N MET A 1 -33.45 -6.96 -17.70
CA MET A 1 -32.70 -6.88 -16.42
C MET A 1 -31.33 -6.31 -16.76
N GLY A 2 -31.16 -4.99 -16.63
CA GLY A 2 -29.88 -4.35 -16.90
C GLY A 2 -28.93 -4.60 -15.73
N THR A 3 -27.89 -5.39 -15.95
CA THR A 3 -26.73 -5.40 -15.05
C THR A 3 -25.80 -4.29 -15.52
N ASP A 4 -26.10 -3.05 -15.17
CA ASP A 4 -25.06 -2.02 -15.17
C ASP A 4 -24.10 -2.38 -14.02
N LYS A 5 -23.04 -3.11 -14.33
CA LYS A 5 -21.87 -3.08 -13.45
C LYS A 5 -21.29 -1.69 -13.70
N PRO A 6 -21.26 -0.78 -12.70
CA PRO A 6 -20.45 0.42 -12.87
C PRO A 6 -19.05 -0.09 -13.21
N ASN A 7 -18.51 0.45 -14.29
CA ASN A 7 -17.14 0.24 -14.76
C ASN A 7 -16.17 0.72 -13.66
N ARG A 8 -16.12 -0.01 -12.55
CA ARG A 8 -15.05 0.06 -11.58
C ARG A 8 -13.91 -0.62 -12.30
N VAL A 9 -13.07 0.22 -12.89
CA VAL A 9 -11.74 -0.15 -13.36
C VAL A 9 -11.12 -0.93 -12.22
N ASP A 10 -11.16 -2.26 -12.34
CA ASP A 10 -10.59 -3.14 -11.33
C ASP A 10 -9.10 -3.04 -11.57
N LEU A 11 -8.47 -2.12 -10.84
CA LEU A 11 -7.05 -1.88 -10.97
C LEU A 11 -6.35 -3.12 -10.41
N VAL A 12 -5.91 -3.99 -11.29
CA VAL A 12 -5.15 -5.18 -10.89
C VAL A 12 -3.68 -4.78 -10.81
N ILE A 13 -3.04 -5.12 -9.69
CA ILE A 13 -1.60 -4.88 -9.50
C ILE A 13 -0.85 -6.20 -9.37
N SER A 14 0.37 -6.26 -9.89
CA SER A 14 1.21 -7.42 -9.74
C SER A 14 1.66 -7.59 -8.29
N THR A 15 1.62 -8.82 -7.79
CA THR A 15 1.95 -9.14 -6.40
C THR A 15 3.47 -9.08 -6.17
N THR A 16 3.97 -7.90 -5.77
CA THR A 16 5.37 -7.69 -5.35
C THR A 16 5.65 -8.30 -3.99
N SER A 17 6.93 -8.49 -3.63
CA SER A 17 7.33 -9.06 -2.33
C SER A 17 6.74 -8.29 -1.13
N LEU A 18 6.64 -6.96 -1.22
CA LEU A 18 6.02 -6.13 -0.18
C LEU A 18 4.53 -6.45 0.00
N ILE A 19 3.80 -6.60 -1.10
CA ILE A 19 2.37 -6.96 -1.08
C ILE A 19 2.21 -8.36 -0.47
N ARG A 20 3.08 -9.32 -0.81
CA ARG A 20 3.04 -10.67 -0.21
C ARG A 20 3.24 -10.65 1.29
N VAL A 21 4.19 -9.85 1.79
CA VAL A 21 4.43 -9.69 3.24
C VAL A 21 3.22 -9.08 3.93
N LEU A 22 2.62 -8.04 3.32
CA LEU A 22 1.42 -7.41 3.87
C LEU A 22 0.24 -8.37 3.91
N LEU A 23 -0.06 -9.06 2.81
CA LEU A 23 -1.13 -10.05 2.75
C LEU A 23 -0.89 -11.22 3.71
N PHE A 24 0.36 -11.63 3.92
CA PHE A 24 0.73 -12.67 4.87
C PHE A 24 0.48 -12.24 6.31
N ALA A 25 0.89 -11.01 6.65
CA ALA A 25 0.63 -10.42 7.96
C ALA A 25 -0.88 -10.31 8.18
N ALA A 26 -1.62 -9.75 7.21
CA ALA A 26 -3.07 -9.59 7.26
C ALA A 26 -3.81 -10.94 7.39
N SER A 27 -3.37 -11.98 6.70
CA SER A 27 -3.94 -13.34 6.84
C SER A 27 -3.85 -13.88 8.28
N LYS A 28 -2.77 -13.54 8.99
CA LYS A 28 -2.51 -13.97 10.36
C LYS A 28 -2.93 -12.97 11.44
N ASP A 29 -3.37 -11.79 11.04
CA ASP A 29 -3.75 -10.73 11.97
C ASP A 29 -5.14 -11.04 12.58
N GLY A 30 -5.16 -11.30 13.88
CA GLY A 30 -6.39 -11.58 14.63
C GLY A 30 -7.25 -10.35 14.92
N SER A 31 -6.75 -9.15 14.60
CA SER A 31 -7.49 -7.88 14.73
C SER A 31 -8.33 -7.57 13.49
N LEU A 32 -8.11 -8.29 12.39
CA LEU A 32 -8.87 -8.18 11.15
C LEU A 32 -10.14 -9.05 11.18
N SER A 33 -11.18 -8.59 10.48
CA SER A 33 -12.37 -9.40 10.24
C SER A 33 -12.02 -10.66 9.44
N ASP A 34 -12.72 -11.76 9.69
CA ASP A 34 -12.49 -13.05 9.02
C ASP A 34 -12.60 -12.93 7.49
N GLU A 35 -13.48 -12.06 6.99
CA GLU A 35 -13.58 -11.79 5.55
C GLU A 35 -12.27 -11.22 4.97
N LEU A 36 -11.64 -10.28 5.66
CA LEU A 36 -10.38 -9.67 5.22
C LEU A 36 -9.19 -10.63 5.36
N ARG A 37 -9.18 -11.47 6.40
CA ARG A 37 -8.16 -12.52 6.57
C ARG A 37 -8.25 -13.56 5.47
N GLN A 38 -9.48 -13.97 5.14
CA GLN A 38 -9.73 -14.93 4.07
C GLN A 38 -9.38 -14.32 2.70
N ALA A 39 -9.80 -13.07 2.44
CA ALA A 39 -9.44 -12.35 1.23
C ALA A 39 -7.91 -12.21 1.11
N SER A 40 -7.23 -11.86 2.20
CA SER A 40 -5.76 -11.73 2.19
C SER A 40 -5.06 -13.05 1.86
N SER A 41 -5.58 -14.17 2.38
CA SER A 41 -5.05 -15.51 2.08
C SER A 41 -5.27 -15.91 0.63
N ASP A 42 -6.44 -15.59 0.06
CA ASP A 42 -6.78 -15.82 -1.35
C ASP A 42 -5.88 -14.99 -2.28
N LEU A 43 -5.75 -13.69 -1.98
CA LEU A 43 -4.89 -12.76 -2.72
C LEU A 43 -3.40 -13.18 -2.68
N LEU A 44 -2.96 -13.86 -1.62
CA LEU A 44 -1.57 -14.33 -1.49
C LEU A 44 -1.24 -15.46 -2.47
N LEU A 45 -2.24 -16.25 -2.87
CA LEU A 45 -2.12 -17.30 -3.88
C LEU A 45 -2.11 -16.72 -5.31
N GLN A 46 -2.56 -15.49 -5.47
CA GLN A 46 -2.66 -14.82 -6.77
C GLN A 46 -1.38 -14.06 -7.13
N SER A 47 -0.96 -14.18 -8.39
CA SER A 47 0.16 -13.40 -8.94
C SER A 47 -0.24 -11.96 -9.28
N GLU A 48 -1.53 -11.72 -9.45
CA GLU A 48 -2.14 -10.46 -9.80
C GLU A 48 -3.32 -10.23 -8.85
N VAL A 49 -3.30 -9.13 -8.10
CA VAL A 49 -4.27 -8.88 -7.05
C VAL A 49 -5.12 -7.66 -7.38
N PRO A 50 -6.45 -7.74 -7.27
CA PRO A 50 -7.32 -6.58 -7.42
C PRO A 50 -7.04 -5.56 -6.31
N TYR A 51 -6.87 -4.30 -6.69
CA TYR A 51 -6.48 -3.21 -5.80
C TYR A 51 -7.55 -2.91 -4.75
N ALA A 52 -8.84 -3.11 -5.06
CA ALA A 52 -9.92 -2.84 -4.11
C ALA A 52 -9.82 -3.68 -2.82
N PRO A 53 -9.80 -5.02 -2.87
CA PRO A 53 -9.64 -5.83 -1.67
C PRO A 53 -8.24 -5.72 -1.06
N LEU A 54 -7.19 -5.52 -1.87
CA LEU A 54 -5.86 -5.23 -1.34
C LEU A 54 -5.84 -3.95 -0.51
N ARG A 55 -6.47 -2.87 -1.00
CA ARG A 55 -6.55 -1.59 -0.29
C ARG A 55 -7.36 -1.73 0.99
N ALA A 56 -8.43 -2.52 0.98
CA ALA A 56 -9.19 -2.81 2.19
C ALA A 56 -8.32 -3.54 3.24
N ALA A 57 -7.61 -4.59 2.83
CA ALA A 57 -6.66 -5.30 3.68
C ALA A 57 -5.55 -4.37 4.19
N TRP A 58 -4.99 -3.53 3.32
CA TRP A 58 -3.98 -2.53 3.69
C TRP A 58 -4.51 -1.55 4.73
N MET A 59 -5.69 -0.96 4.48
CA MET A 59 -6.30 0.05 5.37
C MET A 59 -6.75 -0.51 6.70
N ALA A 60 -7.01 -1.81 6.79
CA ALA A 60 -7.35 -2.49 8.02
C ALA A 60 -6.11 -3.02 8.77
N SER A 61 -5.01 -3.33 8.06
CA SER A 61 -3.77 -3.84 8.66
C SER A 61 -3.07 -2.78 9.52
N ASP A 62 -2.34 -3.24 10.54
CA ASP A 62 -1.67 -2.36 11.51
C ASP A 62 -0.73 -1.36 10.82
N PRO A 63 -0.83 -0.05 11.13
CA PRO A 63 -0.02 0.99 10.50
C PRO A 63 1.49 0.78 10.69
N SER A 64 1.93 0.06 11.72
CA SER A 64 3.34 -0.25 11.98
C SER A 64 3.88 -1.32 11.03
N THR A 65 3.01 -2.14 10.45
CA THR A 65 3.36 -3.17 9.45
C THR A 65 3.18 -2.69 8.01
N ARG A 66 2.56 -1.51 7.82
CA ARG A 66 2.50 -0.88 6.51
C ARG A 66 3.91 -0.44 6.16
N PRO A 67 4.47 -0.91 5.05
CA PRO A 67 5.71 -0.33 4.57
C PRO A 67 5.45 1.16 4.41
N GLU A 68 6.20 1.98 5.14
CA GLU A 68 6.14 3.43 5.00
C GLU A 68 6.44 3.72 3.54
N PHE A 69 5.39 3.94 2.75
CA PHE A 69 5.50 4.50 1.43
C PHE A 69 6.01 5.89 1.72
N PHE A 70 7.34 6.05 1.70
CA PHE A 70 8.04 7.32 1.74
C PHE A 70 7.55 8.11 0.51
N TRP A 71 6.34 8.66 0.61
CA TRP A 71 6.08 10.00 0.11
C TRP A 71 6.97 10.88 1.00
N ALA A 72 8.27 10.87 0.73
CA ALA A 72 9.04 12.04 1.03
C ALA A 72 8.28 13.15 0.28
N PRO A 73 7.83 14.23 0.94
CA PRO A 73 7.62 15.43 0.17
C PRO A 73 8.93 15.61 -0.59
N VAL A 74 8.86 15.67 -1.92
CA VAL A 74 9.91 16.32 -2.70
C VAL A 74 9.83 17.79 -2.30
N SER A 75 10.24 18.08 -1.07
CA SER A 75 10.53 19.42 -0.61
C SER A 75 11.90 19.70 -1.20
N SER A 76 11.83 20.11 -2.47
CA SER A 76 12.83 20.92 -3.12
C SER A 76 13.35 21.96 -2.15
N SER A 77 14.58 21.78 -1.64
CA SER A 77 15.66 22.78 -1.69
C SER A 77 16.82 22.41 -0.75
N PRO A 78 18.02 22.08 -1.29
CA PRO A 78 19.27 22.17 -0.57
C PRO A 78 19.85 23.58 -0.80
N ALA A 79 19.61 24.53 0.09
CA ALA A 79 20.24 25.85 -0.03
C ALA A 79 20.40 26.54 1.33
N LEU A 80 21.32 26.05 2.16
CA LEU A 80 22.01 26.90 3.14
C LEU A 80 23.47 26.43 3.29
N ILE A 81 24.27 26.70 2.27
CA ILE A 81 25.70 26.96 2.46
C ILE A 81 25.85 28.48 2.39
N PRO A 82 26.02 29.21 3.51
CA PRO A 82 26.57 30.54 3.42
C PRO A 82 28.08 30.39 3.27
N GLU A 83 28.56 30.56 2.04
CA GLU A 83 29.95 30.84 1.77
C GLU A 83 30.37 32.08 2.57
N ARG A 84 31.11 31.90 3.66
CA ARG A 84 31.86 33.00 4.28
C ARG A 84 33.11 33.26 3.44
N ARG A 85 32.90 33.89 2.28
CA ARG A 85 33.97 34.56 1.53
C ARG A 85 34.06 36.01 2.00
N VAL A 86 35.20 36.30 2.62
CA VAL A 86 35.80 37.59 3.03
C VAL A 86 35.27 38.85 2.34
N LYS A 87 34.98 39.88 3.16
CA LYS A 87 35.30 41.30 2.90
C LYS A 87 35.09 42.16 4.16
N ASN A 88 36.15 42.52 4.89
CA ASN A 88 36.68 43.90 4.99
C ASN A 88 37.87 43.98 5.94
#